data_AF-A0A0N0XQ28-F1
#
_entry.id   AF-A0A0N0XQ28-F1
#
_cell.length_a   1.000
_cell.length_b   1.000
_cell.length_c   1.000
_cell.angle_alpha   90.00
_cell.angle_beta   90.00
_cell.angle_gamma   90.00
#
_symmetry.space_group_name_H-M   'P 1'
#
loop_
_entity.id
_entity.type
_entity.pdbx_description
1 polymer ?
#
loop_
_entity_poly.entity_id
_entity_poly.type
_entity_poly.pdbx_seq_one_letter_code
_entity_poly.pdbx_strand_id
1 'polypeptide(L)'
;MTATSDSSIASRTAAVPSLRGRIGCDARSGHYAVAHRYRLHLSLSCPQCLGIAITHSLLELGDTLPVTLLPAVPDGPGGEHSALRPLYEASSHQHPGPAAAPVLSDGWTGRIVSTHAPDILRDLAERFGDHGPVLYPRHARGGIEEVGRLCEHGINEAAQSAGRLGAESPEYEAALGTLLGALDWFERRLDGREYVLGAQLTSADVQLWVTLVQLDTVHRWHLDAAAVHRIAGHRRLWSYARRLAALPEFGSHLDLAGIARRHHARCQGQEAAGAAVQIVDWTAARRPGTVTPSRH
;
A
#
# COMPACT_ATOMS: atom_id res chain seq x y z
N MET A 1 -13.32 -54.43 -14.00
CA MET A 1 -13.50 -53.48 -12.88
C MET A 1 -12.22 -52.69 -12.72
N THR A 2 -12.13 -51.56 -13.40
CA THR A 2 -11.01 -50.62 -13.33
C THR A 2 -11.32 -49.59 -12.25
N ALA A 3 -10.58 -49.61 -11.15
CA ALA A 3 -10.64 -48.60 -10.11
C ALA A 3 -9.57 -47.55 -10.38
N THR A 4 -9.99 -46.40 -10.90
CA THR A 4 -9.22 -45.16 -10.97
C THR A 4 -9.29 -44.49 -9.59
N SER A 5 -8.18 -44.46 -8.87
CA SER A 5 -8.02 -43.61 -7.68
C SER A 5 -7.24 -42.38 -8.10
N ASP A 6 -7.97 -41.34 -8.50
CA ASP A 6 -7.43 -40.02 -8.77
C ASP A 6 -7.34 -39.28 -7.43
N SER A 7 -6.12 -39.07 -6.92
CA SER A 7 -5.87 -38.33 -5.69
C SER A 7 -5.20 -37.01 -6.04
N SER A 8 -6.03 -36.05 -6.45
CA SER A 8 -5.67 -34.65 -6.61
C SER A 8 -5.43 -34.03 -5.22
N ILE A 9 -4.20 -34.12 -4.72
CA ILE A 9 -3.74 -33.32 -3.60
C ILE A 9 -3.53 -31.89 -4.12
N ALA A 10 -4.51 -31.03 -3.86
CA ALA A 10 -4.38 -29.60 -4.08
C ALA A 10 -3.20 -29.06 -3.24
N SER A 11 -2.14 -28.64 -3.94
CA SER A 11 -0.99 -27.95 -3.36
C SER A 11 -1.45 -26.62 -2.76
N ARG A 12 -1.68 -26.58 -1.44
CA ARG A 12 -1.74 -25.32 -0.69
C ARG A 12 -0.33 -24.77 -0.66
N THR A 13 -0.03 -23.79 -1.51
CA THR A 13 1.20 -23.00 -1.41
C THR A 13 1.23 -22.34 -0.04
N ALA A 14 2.13 -22.77 0.85
CA ALA A 14 2.32 -22.14 2.15
C ALA A 14 2.72 -20.67 1.93
N ALA A 15 2.09 -19.75 2.64
CA ALA A 15 2.43 -18.34 2.58
C ALA A 15 3.89 -18.14 3.01
N VAL A 16 4.64 -17.36 2.24
CA VAL A 16 6.03 -17.00 2.54
C VAL A 16 6.07 -16.30 3.90
N PRO A 17 6.83 -16.79 4.90
CA PRO A 17 6.87 -16.18 6.22
C PRO A 17 7.44 -14.76 6.16
N SER A 18 6.72 -13.80 6.73
CA SER A 18 7.22 -12.44 6.90
C SER A 18 8.22 -12.37 8.05
N LEU A 19 9.31 -11.62 7.88
CA LEU A 19 10.20 -11.25 8.99
C LEU A 19 9.56 -10.07 9.71
N ARG A 20 9.32 -10.20 11.03
CA ARG A 20 8.56 -9.24 11.84
C ARG A 20 9.36 -8.66 13.02
N GLY A 21 10.66 -8.46 12.85
CA GLY A 21 11.45 -7.73 13.82
C GLY A 21 10.95 -6.30 13.98
N ARG A 22 11.17 -5.69 15.14
CA ARG A 22 10.66 -4.36 15.50
C ARG A 22 11.78 -3.45 15.96
N ILE A 23 11.66 -2.16 15.69
CA ILE A 23 12.50 -1.11 16.28
C ILE A 23 11.95 -0.77 17.67
N GLY A 24 12.72 -1.12 18.70
CA GLY A 24 12.38 -0.83 20.09
C GLY A 24 12.80 0.57 20.53
N CYS A 25 12.46 0.87 21.79
CA CYS A 25 12.64 2.20 22.40
C CYS A 25 14.03 2.47 22.96
N ASP A 26 14.85 1.43 23.17
CA ASP A 26 16.16 1.57 23.82
C ASP A 26 17.13 0.49 23.35
N ALA A 27 18.41 0.64 23.70
CA ALA A 27 19.46 -0.27 23.24
C ALA A 27 19.26 -1.75 23.59
N ARG A 28 18.42 -2.07 24.59
CA ARG A 28 18.18 -3.46 25.03
C ARG A 28 17.22 -4.22 24.11
N SER A 29 16.51 -3.53 23.21
CA SER A 29 15.67 -4.20 22.20
C SER A 29 16.45 -4.80 21.02
N GLY A 30 17.77 -4.61 20.97
CA GLY A 30 18.65 -5.05 19.88
C GLY A 30 18.58 -4.13 18.64
N HIS A 31 17.37 -3.93 18.11
CA HIS A 31 17.09 -2.88 17.14
C HIS A 31 16.47 -1.68 17.87
N TYR A 32 17.14 -0.54 17.87
CA TYR A 32 16.71 0.69 18.54
C TYR A 32 16.93 1.87 17.62
N ALA A 33 16.10 2.91 17.77
CA ALA A 33 16.09 4.05 16.87
C ALA A 33 17.44 4.80 16.89
N VAL A 34 18.14 4.79 15.75
CA VAL A 34 19.41 5.51 15.53
C VAL A 34 19.45 5.97 14.08
N ALA A 35 19.84 7.24 13.87
CA ALA A 35 20.03 7.79 12.53
C ALA A 35 21.08 7.01 11.74
N HIS A 36 20.83 6.85 10.44
CA HIS A 36 21.70 6.20 9.46
C HIS A 36 22.03 4.72 9.71
N ARG A 37 21.42 4.08 10.72
CA ARG A 37 21.55 2.63 10.93
C ARG A 37 20.66 1.83 9.98
N TYR A 38 19.42 2.28 9.78
CA TYR A 38 18.41 1.55 9.03
C TYR A 38 18.29 2.07 7.60
N ARG A 39 17.88 1.18 6.70
CA ARG A 39 17.61 1.49 5.30
C ARG A 39 16.31 0.84 4.86
N LEU A 40 15.50 1.59 4.11
CA LEU A 40 14.29 1.09 3.47
C LEU A 40 14.61 0.73 2.02
N HIS A 41 14.09 -0.40 1.55
CA HIS A 41 14.12 -0.79 0.15
C HIS A 41 12.68 -0.91 -0.37
N LEU A 42 12.31 -0.03 -1.28
CA LEU A 42 10.92 0.23 -1.66
C LEU A 42 10.75 0.20 -3.18
N SER A 43 9.62 -0.31 -3.66
CA SER A 43 9.20 -0.17 -5.06
C SER A 43 7.92 0.65 -5.09
N LEU A 44 7.94 1.89 -5.60
CA LEU A 44 6.80 2.82 -5.54
C LEU A 44 5.54 2.31 -6.29
N SER A 45 5.69 1.31 -7.17
CA SER A 45 4.59 0.62 -7.83
C SER A 45 3.88 -0.42 -6.94
N CYS A 46 4.42 -0.73 -5.76
CA CYS A 46 3.80 -1.59 -4.76
C CYS A 46 3.04 -0.73 -3.73
N PRO A 47 1.75 -1.00 -3.45
CA PRO A 47 0.93 -0.16 -2.56
C PRO A 47 1.52 -0.06 -1.15
N GLN A 48 2.01 -1.17 -0.60
CA GLN A 48 2.64 -1.18 0.73
C GLN A 48 3.90 -0.32 0.78
N CYS A 49 4.72 -0.37 -0.27
CA CYS A 49 5.92 0.46 -0.38
C CYS A 49 5.57 1.95 -0.54
N LEU A 50 4.52 2.25 -1.31
CA LEU A 50 4.02 3.61 -1.49
C LEU A 50 3.56 4.20 -0.15
N GLY A 51 2.80 3.46 0.66
CA GLY A 51 2.41 3.92 2.01
C GLY A 51 3.61 4.17 2.93
N ILE A 52 4.65 3.35 2.85
CA ILE A 52 5.90 3.56 3.59
C ILE A 52 6.65 4.81 3.10
N ALA A 53 6.74 5.02 1.79
CA ALA A 53 7.42 6.20 1.21
C ALA A 53 6.73 7.52 1.61
N ILE A 54 5.39 7.54 1.59
CA ILE A 54 4.60 8.68 2.04
C ILE A 54 4.82 8.95 3.53
N THR A 55 4.72 7.91 4.35
CA THR A 55 4.97 8.00 5.81
C THR A 55 6.39 8.51 6.09
N HIS A 56 7.38 8.01 5.37
CA HIS A 56 8.77 8.44 5.47
C HIS A 56 8.95 9.93 5.16
N SER A 57 8.27 10.43 4.12
CA SER A 57 8.32 11.86 3.76
C SER A 57 7.56 12.75 4.74
N LEU A 58 6.38 12.32 5.19
CA LEU A 58 5.60 13.06 6.19
C LEU A 58 6.37 13.25 7.51
N LEU A 59 7.20 12.28 7.88
CA LEU A 59 8.02 12.31 9.09
C LEU A 59 9.42 12.91 8.84
N GLU A 60 9.68 13.47 7.66
CA GLU A 60 10.95 14.12 7.29
C GLU A 60 12.20 13.24 7.49
N LEU A 61 12.08 11.94 7.24
CA LEU A 61 13.12 10.95 7.56
C LEU A 61 14.24 10.83 6.50
N GLY A 62 14.34 11.78 5.56
CA GLY A 62 15.28 11.74 4.44
C GLY A 62 16.73 11.56 4.88
N ASP A 63 17.17 12.36 5.84
CA ASP A 63 18.52 12.28 6.39
C ASP A 63 18.66 11.12 7.37
N THR A 64 17.64 10.85 8.18
CA THR A 64 17.70 9.83 9.25
C THR A 64 17.69 8.40 8.72
N LEU A 65 16.88 8.10 7.70
CA LEU A 65 16.62 6.75 7.22
C LEU A 65 16.65 6.73 5.69
N PRO A 66 17.81 6.41 5.08
CA PRO A 66 17.95 6.35 3.63
C PRO A 66 17.00 5.35 2.96
N VAL A 67 16.51 5.72 1.78
CA VAL A 67 15.65 4.88 0.94
C VAL A 67 16.41 4.43 -0.31
N THR A 68 16.36 3.14 -0.62
CA THR A 68 16.76 2.57 -1.91
C THR A 68 15.49 2.26 -2.71
N LEU A 69 15.33 2.93 -3.85
CA LEU A 69 14.23 2.65 -4.77
C LEU A 69 14.58 1.47 -5.68
N LEU A 70 13.69 0.48 -5.69
CA LEU A 70 13.76 -0.71 -6.52
C LEU A 70 12.96 -0.48 -7.81
N PRO A 71 13.27 -1.23 -8.89
CA PRO A 71 12.51 -1.18 -10.12
C PRO A 71 11.00 -1.39 -9.90
N ALA A 72 10.19 -0.77 -10.75
CA ALA A 72 8.73 -0.91 -10.67
C ALA A 72 8.25 -2.35 -10.90
N VAL A 73 8.93 -3.06 -11.80
CA VAL A 73 8.69 -4.48 -12.11
C VAL A 73 9.83 -5.30 -11.51
N PRO A 74 9.54 -6.31 -10.68
CA PRO A 74 10.57 -7.22 -10.17
C PRO A 74 11.31 -7.93 -11.31
N ASP A 75 12.63 -8.04 -11.19
CA ASP A 75 13.57 -8.43 -12.25
C ASP A 75 14.01 -9.91 -12.18
N GLY A 76 13.61 -10.63 -11.12
CA GLY A 76 13.96 -12.04 -10.93
C GLY A 76 12.77 -13.01 -10.95
N PRO A 77 13.06 -14.32 -10.99
CA PRO A 77 12.08 -15.40 -11.03
C PRO A 77 11.11 -15.36 -9.83
N GLY A 78 9.87 -15.82 -10.07
CA GLY A 78 8.83 -15.82 -9.04
C GLY A 78 8.43 -14.42 -8.56
N GLY A 79 8.99 -13.37 -9.19
CA GLY A 79 8.66 -12.01 -8.87
C GLY A 79 9.50 -11.35 -7.79
N GLU A 80 10.73 -11.79 -7.62
CA GLU A 80 11.69 -11.19 -6.71
C GLU A 80 12.34 -9.94 -7.30
N HIS A 81 12.85 -9.09 -6.40
CA HIS A 81 13.87 -8.10 -6.73
C HIS A 81 15.24 -8.74 -6.50
N SER A 82 16.02 -8.99 -7.56
CA SER A 82 17.32 -9.66 -7.45
C SER A 82 18.29 -8.92 -6.52
N ALA A 83 18.18 -7.58 -6.44
CA ALA A 83 18.93 -6.75 -5.51
C ALA A 83 18.66 -7.05 -4.02
N LEU A 84 17.50 -7.61 -3.67
CA LEU A 84 17.14 -7.97 -2.30
C LEU A 84 17.59 -9.39 -1.90
N ARG A 85 17.94 -10.25 -2.88
CA ARG A 85 18.28 -11.65 -2.62
C ARG A 85 19.39 -11.82 -1.57
N PRO A 86 20.52 -11.06 -1.61
CA PRO A 86 21.56 -11.17 -0.59
C PRO A 86 21.08 -10.85 0.83
N LEU A 87 20.20 -9.85 1.01
CA LEU A 87 19.65 -9.48 2.32
C LEU A 87 18.77 -10.59 2.89
N TYR A 88 17.94 -11.21 2.04
CA TYR A 88 17.09 -12.32 2.44
C TYR A 88 17.91 -13.55 2.86
N GLU A 89 18.94 -13.90 2.08
CA GLU A 89 19.84 -15.02 2.38
C GLU A 89 20.62 -14.80 3.69
N ALA A 90 21.08 -13.57 3.95
CA ALA A 90 21.75 -13.21 5.20
C ALA A 90 20.85 -13.27 6.44
N SER A 91 19.53 -13.19 6.25
CA SER A 91 18.53 -13.08 7.33
C SER A 91 17.77 -14.38 7.59
N SER A 92 17.61 -15.22 6.56
CA SER A 92 16.87 -16.47 6.63
C SER A 92 17.55 -17.50 5.74
N HIS A 93 18.24 -18.46 6.35
CA HIS A 93 18.84 -19.58 5.63
C HIS A 93 17.76 -20.32 4.83
N GLN A 94 17.98 -20.51 3.52
CA GLN A 94 17.02 -21.11 2.58
C GLN A 94 15.64 -20.43 2.61
N HIS A 95 15.60 -19.08 2.60
CA HIS A 95 14.33 -18.34 2.60
C HIS A 95 13.34 -18.89 1.55
N PRO A 96 12.17 -19.38 1.98
CA PRO A 96 11.21 -19.99 1.06
C PRO A 96 10.38 -18.89 0.40
N GLY A 97 10.83 -18.36 -0.74
CA GLY A 97 10.05 -17.38 -1.51
C GLY A 97 10.87 -16.38 -2.33
N PRO A 98 10.18 -15.52 -3.10
CA PRO A 98 10.81 -14.40 -3.78
C PRO A 98 11.28 -13.34 -2.77
N ALA A 99 12.45 -12.76 -3.01
CA ALA A 99 12.93 -11.59 -2.25
C ALA A 99 12.08 -10.37 -2.63
N ALA A 100 11.07 -10.05 -1.83
CA ALA A 100 10.05 -9.06 -2.14
C ALA A 100 10.22 -7.76 -1.33
N ALA A 101 9.75 -6.64 -1.89
CA ALA A 101 9.63 -5.38 -1.18
C ALA A 101 8.25 -5.28 -0.49
N PRO A 102 8.11 -4.54 0.63
CA PRO A 102 9.12 -3.68 1.27
C PRO A 102 10.11 -4.43 2.17
N VAL A 103 11.31 -3.87 2.33
CA VAL A 103 12.31 -4.33 3.30
C VAL A 103 12.82 -3.18 4.16
N LEU A 104 12.80 -3.35 5.47
CA LEU A 104 13.58 -2.57 6.43
C LEU A 104 14.82 -3.38 6.82
N SER A 105 16.01 -2.91 6.46
CA SER A 105 17.28 -3.55 6.78
C SER A 105 18.09 -2.77 7.82
N ASP A 106 18.84 -3.49 8.64
CA ASP A 106 19.85 -2.96 9.56
C ASP A 106 21.23 -2.97 8.88
N GLY A 107 21.76 -1.79 8.58
CA GLY A 107 23.03 -1.62 7.90
C GLY A 107 24.24 -2.07 8.72
N TRP A 108 24.11 -2.17 10.04
CA TRP A 108 25.21 -2.64 10.90
C TRP A 108 25.34 -4.16 10.88
N THR A 109 24.22 -4.88 10.84
CA THR A 109 24.21 -6.35 10.84
C THR A 109 24.12 -6.94 9.43
N GLY A 110 23.77 -6.15 8.42
CA GLY A 110 23.53 -6.61 7.05
C GLY A 110 22.29 -7.50 6.92
N ARG A 111 21.36 -7.41 7.88
CA ARG A 111 20.17 -8.26 7.96
C ARG A 111 18.87 -7.47 7.88
N ILE A 112 17.81 -8.17 7.54
CA ILE A 112 16.44 -7.66 7.50
C ILE A 112 15.91 -7.58 8.93
N VAL A 113 15.42 -6.40 9.30
CA VAL A 113 14.64 -6.19 10.52
C VAL A 113 13.20 -6.63 10.29
N SER A 114 12.57 -6.11 9.23
CA SER A 114 11.16 -6.40 8.94
C SER A 114 10.87 -6.37 7.44
N THR A 115 9.96 -7.25 7.02
CA THR A 115 9.28 -7.21 5.71
C THR A 115 7.78 -6.95 5.87
N HIS A 116 7.30 -6.77 7.10
CA HIS A 116 5.88 -6.58 7.38
C HIS A 116 5.51 -5.09 7.40
N ALA A 117 4.90 -4.61 6.33
CA ALA A 117 4.62 -3.19 6.13
C ALA A 117 3.87 -2.50 7.29
N PRO A 118 2.83 -3.09 7.92
CA PRO A 118 2.20 -2.49 9.09
C PRO A 118 3.13 -2.28 10.29
N ASP A 119 4.07 -3.21 10.52
CA ASP A 119 5.06 -3.06 11.59
C ASP A 119 6.08 -1.97 11.25
N ILE A 120 6.53 -1.91 9.99
CA ILE A 120 7.44 -0.87 9.51
C ILE A 120 6.80 0.51 9.70
N LEU A 121 5.57 0.70 9.21
CA LEU A 121 4.84 1.96 9.33
C LEU A 121 4.68 2.40 10.79
N ARG A 122 4.33 1.46 11.68
CA ARG A 122 4.19 1.73 13.11
C ARG A 122 5.52 2.12 13.74
N ASP A 123 6.60 1.41 13.41
CA ASP A 123 7.93 1.71 13.93
C ASP A 123 8.43 3.07 13.45
N LEU A 124 8.22 3.43 12.18
CA LEU A 124 8.55 4.77 11.68
C LEU A 124 7.83 5.86 12.49
N ALA A 125 6.50 5.72 12.64
CA ALA A 125 5.68 6.70 13.33
C ALA A 125 5.96 6.79 14.84
N GLU A 126 6.24 5.68 15.51
CA GLU A 126 6.44 5.66 16.97
C GLU A 126 7.89 5.87 17.40
N ARG A 127 8.87 5.68 16.52
CA ARG A 127 10.31 5.70 16.86
C ARG A 127 11.09 6.83 16.22
N PHE A 128 10.61 7.37 15.10
CA PHE A 128 11.27 8.47 14.40
C PHE A 128 10.35 9.66 14.15
N GLY A 129 9.12 9.64 14.68
CA GLY A 129 8.11 10.68 14.47
C GLY A 129 8.30 11.95 15.28
N ASP A 130 9.55 12.35 15.55
CA ASP A 130 9.86 13.59 16.26
C ASP A 130 9.67 14.83 15.37
N HIS A 131 9.55 14.63 14.06
CA HIS A 131 9.32 15.67 13.05
C HIS A 131 8.03 15.35 12.27
N GLY A 132 7.31 16.39 11.83
CA GLY A 132 6.06 16.25 11.09
C GLY A 132 4.82 15.93 11.96
N PRO A 133 3.73 15.42 11.35
CA PRO A 133 2.48 15.14 12.03
C PRO A 133 2.55 13.85 12.87
N VAL A 134 1.76 13.80 13.95
CA VAL A 134 1.62 12.59 14.78
C VAL A 134 0.74 11.57 14.04
N LEU A 135 1.37 10.66 13.30
CA LEU A 135 0.66 9.71 12.44
C LEU A 135 -0.03 8.56 13.20
N TYR A 136 0.49 8.18 14.37
CA TYR A 136 -0.01 7.03 15.12
C TYR A 136 -0.32 7.35 16.61
N PRO A 137 -1.22 8.33 16.88
CA PRO A 137 -1.48 8.76 18.25
C PRO A 137 -2.23 7.69 19.03
N ARG A 138 -1.89 7.54 20.32
CA ARG A 138 -2.42 6.47 21.19
C ARG A 138 -3.95 6.40 21.22
N HIS A 139 -4.61 7.56 21.25
CA HIS A 139 -6.07 7.65 21.32
C HIS A 139 -6.78 7.23 20.02
N ALA A 140 -6.09 7.28 18.87
CA ALA A 140 -6.69 6.96 17.56
C ALA A 140 -6.32 5.55 17.06
N ARG A 141 -5.49 4.79 17.78
CA ARG A 141 -4.99 3.47 17.35
C ARG A 141 -6.10 2.52 16.89
N GLY A 142 -7.18 2.42 17.67
CA GLY A 142 -8.31 1.57 17.32
C GLY A 142 -8.99 1.99 16.00
N GLY A 143 -9.12 3.30 15.76
CA GLY A 143 -9.66 3.83 14.51
C GLY A 143 -8.73 3.62 13.32
N ILE A 144 -7.40 3.71 13.53
CA ILE A 144 -6.42 3.43 12.48
C ILE A 144 -6.49 1.96 12.07
N GLU A 145 -6.57 1.05 13.04
CA GLU A 145 -6.69 -0.38 12.78
C GLU A 145 -8.02 -0.75 12.12
N GLU A 146 -9.12 -0.08 12.48
CA GLU A 146 -10.43 -0.23 11.82
C GLU A 146 -10.39 0.19 10.35
N VAL A 147 -9.84 1.39 10.07
CA VAL A 147 -9.68 1.87 8.69
C VAL A 147 -8.81 0.93 7.88
N GLY A 148 -7.69 0.45 8.44
CA GLY A 148 -6.81 -0.51 7.77
C GLY A 148 -7.53 -1.82 7.42
N ARG A 149 -8.33 -2.37 8.34
CA ARG A 149 -9.13 -3.58 8.06
C ARG A 149 -10.17 -3.35 6.97
N LEU A 150 -10.85 -2.20 6.96
CA LEU A 150 -11.82 -1.85 5.92
C LEU A 150 -11.15 -1.65 4.57
N CYS A 151 -9.96 -1.05 4.52
CA CYS A 151 -9.19 -0.92 3.28
C CYS A 151 -8.79 -2.27 2.71
N GLU A 152 -8.30 -3.18 3.56
CA GLU A 152 -7.86 -4.50 3.12
C GLU A 152 -9.03 -5.40 2.70
N HIS A 153 -9.95 -5.70 3.62
CA HIS A 153 -11.00 -6.67 3.36
C HIS A 153 -12.17 -6.04 2.59
N GLY A 154 -12.54 -4.82 2.96
CA GLY A 154 -13.70 -4.12 2.42
C GLY A 154 -13.47 -3.55 1.02
N ILE A 155 -12.22 -3.23 0.66
CA ILE A 155 -11.91 -2.65 -0.66
C ILE A 155 -10.99 -3.56 -1.47
N ASN A 156 -9.77 -3.84 -1.00
CA ASN A 156 -8.77 -4.54 -1.81
C ASN A 156 -9.20 -5.98 -2.13
N GLU A 157 -9.54 -6.78 -1.11
CA GLU A 157 -9.97 -8.16 -1.29
C GLU A 157 -11.32 -8.24 -2.03
N ALA A 158 -12.26 -7.36 -1.70
CA ALA A 158 -13.57 -7.29 -2.35
C ALA A 158 -13.45 -6.95 -3.85
N ALA A 159 -12.68 -5.93 -4.22
CA ALA A 159 -12.45 -5.55 -5.60
C ALA A 159 -11.68 -6.64 -6.38
N GLN A 160 -10.67 -7.23 -5.75
CA GLN A 160 -9.93 -8.36 -6.32
C GLN A 160 -10.82 -9.59 -6.54
N SER A 161 -11.75 -9.87 -5.62
CA SER A 161 -12.70 -10.97 -5.73
C SER A 161 -13.71 -10.72 -6.85
N ALA A 162 -14.29 -9.51 -6.89
CA ALA A 162 -15.20 -9.10 -7.97
C ALA A 162 -14.50 -9.21 -9.34
N GLY A 163 -13.28 -8.71 -9.48
CA GLY A 163 -12.52 -8.80 -10.73
C GLY A 163 -12.19 -10.23 -11.19
N ARG A 164 -12.23 -11.22 -10.29
CA ARG A 164 -12.02 -12.64 -10.63
C ARG A 164 -13.32 -13.39 -10.96
N LEU A 165 -14.42 -13.06 -10.29
CA LEU A 165 -15.66 -13.84 -10.34
C LEU A 165 -16.49 -13.56 -11.60
N GLY A 166 -16.26 -12.43 -12.29
CA GLY A 166 -16.99 -12.03 -13.50
C GLY A 166 -18.43 -11.62 -13.22
N ALA A 167 -18.98 -10.69 -14.00
CA ALA A 167 -20.25 -10.01 -13.70
C ALA A 167 -21.50 -10.93 -13.64
N GLU A 168 -21.41 -12.15 -14.17
CA GLU A 168 -22.53 -13.11 -14.21
C GLU A 168 -22.66 -13.97 -12.94
N SER A 169 -21.67 -13.92 -12.03
CA SER A 169 -21.65 -14.72 -10.80
C SER A 169 -22.46 -14.05 -9.66
N PRO A 170 -23.31 -14.77 -8.91
CA PRO A 170 -23.93 -14.25 -7.69
C PRO A 170 -22.90 -13.79 -6.63
N GLU A 171 -21.74 -14.44 -6.58
CA GLU A 171 -20.64 -14.09 -5.71
C GLU A 171 -19.95 -12.77 -6.14
N TYR A 172 -20.02 -12.40 -7.43
CA TYR A 172 -19.59 -11.08 -7.91
C TYR A 172 -20.41 -9.96 -7.27
N GLU A 173 -21.74 -10.07 -7.29
CA GLU A 173 -22.62 -9.06 -6.69
C GLU A 173 -22.39 -8.92 -5.17
N ALA A 174 -22.14 -10.03 -4.47
CA ALA A 174 -21.79 -10.00 -3.05
C ALA A 174 -20.44 -9.28 -2.80
N ALA A 175 -19.43 -9.57 -3.62
CA ALA A 175 -18.12 -8.90 -3.54
C ALA A 175 -18.22 -7.41 -3.88
N LEU A 176 -18.95 -7.06 -4.94
CA LEU A 176 -19.19 -5.67 -5.33
C LEU A 176 -20.01 -4.91 -4.28
N GLY A 177 -21.01 -5.56 -3.67
CA GLY A 177 -21.78 -5.01 -2.55
C GLY A 177 -20.89 -4.69 -1.34
N THR A 178 -19.94 -5.58 -1.02
CA THR A 178 -18.95 -5.36 0.04
C THR A 178 -18.06 -4.15 -0.27
N LEU A 179 -17.54 -4.07 -1.50
CA LEU A 179 -16.73 -2.96 -1.98
C LEU A 179 -17.47 -1.63 -1.85
N LEU A 180 -18.67 -1.54 -2.41
CA LEU A 180 -19.44 -0.30 -2.41
C LEU A 180 -19.90 0.08 -1.01
N GLY A 181 -20.26 -0.89 -0.15
CA GLY A 181 -20.60 -0.64 1.24
C GLY A 181 -19.43 -0.02 2.03
N ALA A 182 -18.19 -0.45 1.76
CA ALA A 182 -17.00 0.14 2.36
C ALA A 182 -16.76 1.58 1.86
N LEU A 183 -16.88 1.82 0.56
CA LEU A 183 -16.75 3.17 -0.02
C LEU A 183 -17.82 4.13 0.50
N ASP A 184 -19.07 3.67 0.62
CA ASP A 184 -20.19 4.41 1.21
C ASP A 184 -19.92 4.80 2.68
N TRP A 185 -19.28 3.91 3.44
CA TRP A 185 -18.87 4.21 4.81
C TRP A 185 -17.85 5.35 4.86
N PHE A 186 -16.83 5.31 3.99
CA PHE A 186 -15.84 6.38 3.89
C PHE A 186 -16.43 7.70 3.38
N GLU A 187 -17.29 7.66 2.36
CA GLU A 187 -17.98 8.83 1.80
C GLU A 187 -18.78 9.56 2.88
N ARG A 188 -19.57 8.83 3.69
CA ARG A 188 -20.30 9.42 4.83
C ARG A 188 -19.36 9.92 5.91
N ARG A 189 -18.30 9.17 6.21
CA ARG A 189 -17.35 9.54 7.27
C ARG A 189 -16.58 10.82 6.95
N LEU A 190 -16.33 11.09 5.67
CA LEU A 190 -15.65 12.30 5.19
C LEU A 190 -16.57 13.52 5.10
N ASP A 191 -17.86 13.41 5.43
CA ASP A 191 -18.76 14.56 5.44
C ASP A 191 -18.37 15.55 6.55
N GLY A 192 -17.94 16.75 6.13
CA GLY A 192 -17.46 17.79 7.04
C GLY A 192 -16.10 17.50 7.71
N ARG A 193 -15.39 16.43 7.32
CA ARG A 193 -14.08 16.09 7.90
C ARG A 193 -12.93 16.37 6.93
N GLU A 194 -11.82 16.81 7.49
CA GLU A 194 -10.59 17.03 6.72
C GLU A 194 -9.88 15.70 6.44
N TYR A 195 -9.81 14.85 7.47
CA TYR A 195 -9.16 13.54 7.47
C TYR A 195 -10.12 12.45 7.95
N VAL A 196 -9.83 11.19 7.62
CA VAL A 196 -10.75 10.06 7.87
C VAL A 196 -11.05 9.85 9.35
N LEU A 197 -10.13 10.22 10.25
CA LEU A 197 -10.31 10.13 11.70
C LEU A 197 -10.58 11.47 12.40
N GLY A 198 -10.69 12.59 11.67
CA GLY A 198 -11.01 13.89 12.24
C GLY A 198 -10.26 15.05 11.60
N ALA A 199 -9.68 15.91 12.43
CA ALA A 199 -8.98 17.13 12.01
C ALA A 199 -7.47 16.95 11.81
N GLN A 200 -6.90 15.80 12.17
CA GLN A 200 -5.47 15.54 12.03
C GLN A 200 -5.22 14.39 11.06
N LEU A 201 -4.19 14.55 10.23
CA LEU A 201 -3.69 13.52 9.35
C LEU A 201 -3.03 12.39 10.17
N THR A 202 -3.42 11.15 9.89
CA THR A 202 -2.93 9.95 10.57
C THR A 202 -2.51 8.88 9.57
N SER A 203 -1.93 7.78 10.05
CA SER A 203 -1.65 6.60 9.22
C SER A 203 -2.92 5.99 8.59
N ALA A 204 -4.12 6.30 9.11
CA ALA A 204 -5.37 5.87 8.48
C ALA A 204 -5.59 6.57 7.13
N ASP A 205 -5.20 7.84 7.02
CA ASP A 205 -5.34 8.62 5.81
C ASP A 205 -4.40 8.11 4.71
N VAL A 206 -3.15 7.78 5.07
CA VAL A 206 -2.16 7.16 4.18
C VAL A 206 -2.67 5.81 3.66
N GLN A 207 -3.19 4.95 4.54
CA GLN A 207 -3.74 3.64 4.16
C GLN A 207 -4.91 3.78 3.19
N LEU A 208 -5.89 4.63 3.54
CA LEU A 208 -7.06 4.86 2.67
C LEU A 208 -6.62 5.42 1.32
N TRP A 209 -5.73 6.40 1.30
CA TRP A 209 -5.28 7.02 0.06
C TRP A 209 -4.60 6.01 -0.89
N VAL A 210 -3.69 5.19 -0.37
CA VAL A 210 -3.03 4.13 -1.14
C VAL A 210 -4.05 3.13 -1.70
N THR A 211 -5.04 2.75 -0.90
CA THR A 211 -6.13 1.86 -1.34
C THR A 211 -6.96 2.49 -2.46
N LEU A 212 -7.28 3.78 -2.38
CA LEU A 212 -8.00 4.49 -3.44
C LEU A 212 -7.19 4.63 -4.73
N VAL A 213 -5.87 4.87 -4.60
CA VAL A 213 -4.96 4.82 -5.76
C VAL A 213 -4.98 3.43 -6.39
N GLN A 214 -4.89 2.36 -5.61
CA GLN A 214 -4.94 0.99 -6.16
C GLN A 214 -6.31 0.69 -6.80
N LEU A 215 -7.40 1.16 -6.20
CA LEU A 215 -8.74 0.99 -6.74
C LEU A 215 -8.87 1.60 -8.13
N ASP A 216 -8.38 2.82 -8.32
CA ASP A 216 -8.43 3.50 -9.62
C ASP A 216 -7.35 3.04 -10.61
N THR A 217 -6.16 2.65 -10.16
CA THR A 217 -5.06 2.35 -11.09
C THR A 217 -4.94 0.88 -11.45
N VAL A 218 -5.47 -0.02 -10.62
CA VAL A 218 -5.36 -1.47 -10.78
C VAL A 218 -6.74 -2.13 -10.82
N HIS A 219 -7.53 -2.00 -9.76
CA HIS A 219 -8.77 -2.78 -9.64
C HIS A 219 -9.82 -2.41 -10.70
N ARG A 220 -9.92 -1.12 -11.08
CA ARG A 220 -10.90 -0.67 -12.09
C ARG A 220 -10.81 -1.43 -13.42
N TRP A 221 -9.61 -1.92 -13.78
CA TRP A 221 -9.37 -2.62 -15.04
C TRP A 221 -10.11 -3.97 -15.11
N HIS A 222 -10.54 -4.50 -13.97
CA HIS A 222 -11.21 -5.80 -13.88
C HIS A 222 -12.67 -5.69 -13.42
N LEU A 223 -13.18 -4.48 -13.25
CA LEU A 223 -14.58 -4.24 -12.91
C LEU A 223 -15.36 -3.87 -14.16
N ASP A 224 -16.66 -4.19 -14.18
CA ASP A 224 -17.52 -3.73 -15.28
C ASP A 224 -17.71 -2.20 -15.23
N ALA A 225 -18.18 -1.63 -16.34
CA ALA A 225 -18.36 -0.19 -16.44
C ALA A 225 -19.38 0.35 -15.42
N ALA A 226 -20.47 -0.37 -15.13
CA ALA A 226 -21.50 0.09 -14.20
C ALA A 226 -20.96 0.16 -12.76
N ALA A 227 -20.18 -0.83 -12.34
CA ALA A 227 -19.46 -0.85 -11.07
C ALA A 227 -18.50 0.35 -10.97
N VAL A 228 -17.69 0.61 -12.00
CA VAL A 228 -16.76 1.75 -11.99
C VAL A 228 -17.50 3.10 -11.93
N HIS A 229 -18.64 3.25 -12.61
CA HIS A 229 -19.46 4.47 -12.51
C HIS A 229 -20.01 4.68 -11.09
N ARG A 230 -20.45 3.61 -10.41
CA ARG A 230 -20.90 3.69 -9.01
C ARG A 230 -19.75 4.06 -8.08
N ILE A 231 -18.57 3.49 -8.27
CA ILE A 231 -17.35 3.85 -7.54
C ILE A 231 -17.00 5.34 -7.76
N ALA A 232 -17.04 5.82 -9.00
CA ALA A 232 -16.80 7.23 -9.33
C ALA A 232 -17.83 8.19 -8.72
N GLY A 233 -19.01 7.69 -8.35
CA GLY A 233 -20.07 8.45 -7.69
C GLY A 233 -19.73 8.98 -6.29
N HIS A 234 -18.70 8.46 -5.61
CA HIS A 234 -18.27 8.87 -4.26
C HIS A 234 -17.48 10.18 -4.28
N ARG A 235 -18.18 11.30 -4.47
CA ARG A 235 -17.58 12.61 -4.76
C ARG A 235 -16.70 13.13 -3.61
N ARG A 236 -17.08 12.94 -2.35
CA ARG A 236 -16.28 13.40 -1.19
C ARG A 236 -15.00 12.60 -1.08
N LEU A 237 -15.10 11.29 -1.26
CA LEU A 237 -13.97 10.37 -1.22
C LEU A 237 -12.93 10.71 -2.27
N TRP A 238 -13.35 10.95 -3.51
CA TRP A 238 -12.42 11.33 -4.59
C TRP A 238 -11.92 12.77 -4.46
N SER A 239 -12.71 13.69 -3.89
CA SER A 239 -12.22 15.02 -3.53
C SER A 239 -11.13 14.95 -2.46
N TYR A 240 -11.36 14.17 -1.40
CA TYR A 240 -10.39 13.88 -0.34
C TYR A 240 -9.10 13.27 -0.92
N ALA A 241 -9.20 12.28 -1.80
CA ALA A 241 -8.05 11.64 -2.42
C ALA A 241 -7.21 12.62 -3.26
N ARG A 242 -7.85 13.53 -4.01
CA ARG A 242 -7.17 14.59 -4.75
C ARG A 242 -6.50 15.61 -3.84
N ARG A 243 -7.14 16.00 -2.72
CA ARG A 243 -6.52 16.92 -1.74
C ARG A 243 -5.23 16.33 -1.18
N LEU A 244 -5.26 15.06 -0.79
CA LEU A 244 -4.05 14.37 -0.31
C LEU A 244 -3.00 14.27 -1.41
N ALA A 245 -3.38 13.92 -2.64
CA ALA A 245 -2.44 13.85 -3.76
C ALA A 245 -1.74 15.19 -4.03
N ALA A 246 -2.38 16.33 -3.74
CA ALA A 246 -1.78 17.66 -3.90
C ALA A 246 -0.72 17.99 -2.84
N LEU A 247 -0.64 17.22 -1.74
CA LEU A 247 0.46 17.32 -0.79
C LEU A 247 1.73 16.72 -1.42
N PRO A 248 2.89 17.41 -1.34
CA PRO A 248 4.14 16.91 -1.92
C PRO A 248 4.51 15.50 -1.44
N GLU A 249 4.25 15.19 -0.17
CA GLU A 249 4.56 13.93 0.49
C GLU A 249 3.72 12.75 -0.04
N PHE A 250 2.64 13.03 -0.77
CA PHE A 250 1.80 12.02 -1.42
C PHE A 250 2.05 12.01 -2.93
N GLY A 251 1.84 13.14 -3.60
CA GLY A 251 1.86 13.23 -5.05
C GLY A 251 3.23 12.96 -5.68
N SER A 252 4.33 13.28 -4.99
CA SER A 252 5.69 13.08 -5.52
C SER A 252 6.08 11.60 -5.66
N HIS A 253 5.49 10.71 -4.85
CA HIS A 253 5.75 9.27 -4.87
C HIS A 253 4.88 8.51 -5.87
N LEU A 254 3.91 9.17 -6.50
CA LEU A 254 2.93 8.51 -7.36
C LEU A 254 3.50 8.21 -8.76
N ASP A 255 4.16 7.06 -8.90
CA ASP A 255 4.62 6.52 -10.19
C ASP A 255 3.51 5.74 -10.92
N LEU A 256 2.54 6.46 -11.50
CA LEU A 256 1.43 5.87 -12.26
C LEU A 256 1.92 4.93 -13.37
N ALA A 257 3.01 5.30 -14.06
CA ALA A 257 3.57 4.50 -15.14
C ALA A 257 4.19 3.20 -14.60
N GLY A 258 4.88 3.25 -13.46
CA GLY A 258 5.41 2.08 -12.78
C GLY A 258 4.32 1.16 -12.23
N ILE A 259 3.24 1.72 -11.66
CA ILE A 259 2.08 0.95 -11.21
C ILE A 259 1.47 0.19 -12.39
N ALA A 260 1.23 0.86 -13.52
CA ALA A 260 0.70 0.23 -14.73
C ALA A 260 1.64 -0.87 -15.27
N ARG A 261 2.94 -0.59 -15.40
CA ARG A 261 3.93 -1.60 -15.82
C ARG A 261 3.93 -2.83 -14.90
N ARG A 262 3.91 -2.62 -13.58
CA ARG A 262 3.86 -3.72 -12.60
C ARG A 262 2.58 -4.53 -12.74
N HIS A 263 1.45 -3.85 -12.89
CA HIS A 263 0.15 -4.48 -13.07
C HIS A 263 0.13 -5.36 -14.34
N HIS A 264 0.45 -4.81 -15.51
CA HIS A 264 0.43 -5.56 -16.77
C HIS A 264 1.45 -6.72 -16.80
N ALA A 265 2.62 -6.57 -16.17
CA ALA A 265 3.60 -7.65 -16.10
C ALA A 265 3.16 -8.85 -15.23
N ARG A 266 2.16 -8.66 -14.37
CA ARG A 266 1.68 -9.66 -13.39
C ARG A 266 0.23 -10.08 -13.60
N CYS A 267 -0.54 -9.30 -14.35
CA CYS A 267 -1.95 -9.54 -14.53
C CYS A 267 -2.17 -10.76 -15.41
N GLN A 268 -2.88 -11.74 -14.87
CA GLN A 268 -3.37 -12.91 -15.60
C GLN A 268 -4.90 -12.82 -15.85
N GLY A 269 -5.55 -11.77 -15.34
CA GLY A 269 -6.98 -11.54 -15.50
C GLY A 269 -7.32 -10.90 -16.84
N GLN A 270 -8.54 -11.13 -17.31
CA GLN A 270 -9.07 -10.44 -18.49
C GLN A 270 -9.38 -8.98 -18.15
N GLU A 271 -9.08 -8.08 -19.08
CA GLU A 271 -9.49 -6.69 -18.97
C GLU A 271 -11.01 -6.59 -19.15
N ALA A 272 -11.66 -5.85 -18.27
CA ALA A 272 -13.09 -5.56 -18.31
C ALA A 272 -13.36 -4.15 -18.86
N ALA A 273 -14.61 -3.88 -19.25
CA ALA A 273 -15.00 -2.59 -19.82
C ALA A 273 -14.74 -1.38 -18.88
N GLY A 274 -14.59 -1.60 -17.57
CA GLY A 274 -14.27 -0.55 -16.60
C GLY A 274 -12.88 0.10 -16.81
N ALA A 275 -11.97 -0.53 -17.56
CA ALA A 275 -10.67 0.03 -17.90
C ALA A 275 -10.76 1.38 -18.62
N ALA A 276 -11.83 1.61 -19.39
CA ALA A 276 -12.05 2.84 -20.15
C ALA A 276 -12.52 4.04 -19.29
N VAL A 277 -12.92 3.81 -18.03
CA VAL A 277 -13.47 4.84 -17.16
C VAL A 277 -12.38 5.33 -16.21
N GLN A 278 -11.92 6.56 -16.40
CA GLN A 278 -11.01 7.22 -15.47
C GLN A 278 -11.81 7.81 -14.29
N ILE A 279 -11.57 7.33 -13.07
CA ILE A 279 -12.30 7.83 -11.89
C ILE A 279 -11.70 9.17 -11.42
N VAL A 280 -10.37 9.27 -11.39
CA VAL A 280 -9.63 10.46 -10.97
C VAL A 280 -8.49 10.79 -11.93
N ASP A 281 -8.30 12.09 -12.17
CA ASP A 281 -7.06 12.60 -12.76
C ASP A 281 -6.03 12.89 -11.68
N TRP A 282 -5.12 11.93 -11.48
CA TRP A 282 -4.02 12.04 -10.55
C TRP A 282 -2.89 12.97 -11.04
N THR A 283 -2.86 13.33 -12.32
CA THR A 283 -1.77 14.14 -12.89
C THR A 283 -1.87 15.61 -12.52
N ALA A 284 -3.10 16.11 -12.30
CA ALA A 284 -3.36 17.47 -11.85
C ALA A 284 -2.68 17.80 -10.50
N ALA A 285 -2.42 16.78 -9.67
CA ALA A 285 -1.76 16.90 -8.38
C ALA A 285 -0.24 17.13 -8.46
N ARG A 286 0.40 16.93 -9.62
CA ARG A 286 1.86 17.09 -9.81
C ARG A 286 2.29 18.53 -10.12
N ARG A 287 1.39 19.50 -10.16
CA ARG A 287 1.77 20.90 -10.41
C ARG A 287 2.39 21.49 -9.15
N PRO A 288 3.71 21.80 -9.13
CA PRO A 288 4.28 22.55 -8.02
C PRO A 288 3.56 23.89 -7.93
N GLY A 289 3.00 24.20 -6.77
CA GLY A 289 2.44 25.52 -6.50
C GLY A 289 3.50 26.57 -6.78
N THR A 290 3.15 27.56 -7.59
CA THR A 290 3.92 28.79 -7.74
C THR A 290 3.99 29.46 -6.37
N VAL A 291 5.12 29.30 -5.70
CA VAL A 291 5.51 30.14 -4.58
C VAL A 291 5.57 31.56 -5.13
N THR A 292 4.58 32.37 -4.79
CA THR A 292 4.61 33.80 -5.09
C THR A 292 5.61 34.40 -4.11
N PRO A 293 6.71 35.03 -4.55
CA PRO A 293 7.65 35.65 -3.62
C PRO A 293 6.93 36.83 -2.96
N SER A 294 6.81 36.78 -1.63
CA SER A 294 6.42 37.95 -0.85
C SER A 294 7.47 39.03 -1.08
N ARG A 295 7.06 40.11 -1.74
CA ARG A 295 7.88 41.33 -1.84
C ARG A 295 7.99 41.92 -0.43
N HIS A 296 9.20 41.97 0.09
CA HIS A 296 9.62 42.99 1.06
C HIS A 296 9.98 44.26 0.31
#